data_AF-A0A919QIP5-F1
#
_entry.id   AF-A0A919QIP5-F1
#
_cell.length_a   1.000
_cell.length_b   1.000
_cell.length_c   1.000
_cell.angle_alpha   90.00
_cell.angle_beta   90.00
_cell.angle_gamma   90.00
#
_symmetry.space_group_name_H-M   'P 1'
#
loop_
_entity.id
_entity.type
_entity.pdbx_description
1 polymer ?
#
loop_
_entity_poly.entity_id
_entity_poly.type
_entity_poly.pdbx_seq_one_letter_code
_entity_poly.pdbx_strand_id
1 'polypeptide(L)'
;MLSRMPHDDLIGQVRLRAYDPAQRLRTVYVPLRWLVREYGQEASERVQHLRGNVSADPYSLDYEAALHAGASEAVAFFREAPRQPPYPPVPPADLLASEARIGCRLPELLRRVYTEIANGGFGPDYGILGITPTGHREGGGTAAEVYEAFPAVSRRLGFPVAYGGCQLYWLVSLTKQDNPVCLWDEAGWNEWEHPIEAGILLTVPSLAEWLQDWADGRDSW
;
A
#
# COMPACT_ATOMS: atom_id res chain seq x y z
N MET A 1 22.97 -8.69 -13.89
CA MET A 1 22.93 -7.68 -12.81
C MET A 1 22.18 -6.49 -13.37
N LEU A 2 20.88 -6.36 -13.09
CA LEU A 2 20.11 -5.21 -13.56
C LEU A 2 20.69 -3.96 -12.89
N SER A 3 20.99 -2.92 -13.68
CA SER A 3 21.45 -1.64 -13.15
C SER A 3 20.38 -1.09 -12.22
N ARG A 4 20.73 -0.84 -10.95
CA ARG A 4 19.80 -0.26 -9.97
C ARG A 4 19.35 1.11 -10.48
N MET A 5 18.04 1.29 -10.62
CA MET A 5 17.46 2.55 -11.05
C MET A 5 17.84 3.66 -10.06
N PRO A 6 18.29 4.85 -10.53
CA PRO A 6 18.47 6.00 -9.66
C PRO A 6 17.19 6.31 -8.87
N HIS A 7 17.31 6.72 -7.61
CA HIS A 7 16.14 7.00 -6.78
C HIS A 7 15.25 8.11 -7.36
N ASP A 8 15.80 9.05 -8.13
CA ASP A 8 15.00 10.10 -8.78
C ASP A 8 14.06 9.54 -9.84
N ASP A 9 14.55 8.63 -10.68
CA ASP A 9 13.75 7.96 -11.70
C ASP A 9 12.67 7.09 -11.03
N LEU A 10 13.04 6.37 -9.95
CA LEU A 10 12.10 5.56 -9.19
C LEU A 10 11.01 6.41 -8.55
N ILE A 11 11.35 7.53 -7.91
CA ILE A 11 10.37 8.45 -7.32
C ILE A 11 9.43 9.00 -8.40
N GLY A 12 9.97 9.35 -9.58
CA GLY A 12 9.17 9.76 -10.72
C GLY A 12 8.16 8.70 -11.15
N GLN A 13 8.60 7.45 -11.31
CA GLN A 13 7.76 6.33 -11.71
C GLN A 13 6.70 6.01 -10.67
N VAL A 14 7.08 5.93 -9.40
CA VAL A 14 6.18 5.68 -8.27
C VAL A 14 5.12 6.79 -8.20
N ARG A 15 5.50 8.06 -8.38
CA ARG A 15 4.56 9.19 -8.39
C ARG A 15 3.55 9.07 -9.53
N LEU A 16 4.00 8.76 -10.74
CA LEU A 16 3.11 8.61 -11.91
C LEU A 16 2.03 7.56 -11.65
N ARG A 17 2.43 6.40 -11.11
CA ARG A 17 1.50 5.33 -10.77
C ARG A 17 0.59 5.70 -9.60
N ALA A 18 1.14 6.30 -8.54
CA ALA A 18 0.40 6.72 -7.35
C ALA A 18 -0.69 7.74 -7.68
N TYR A 19 -0.46 8.59 -8.67
CA TYR A 19 -1.39 9.65 -9.04
C TYR A 19 -2.48 9.15 -10.00
N ASP A 20 -2.35 7.96 -10.60
CA ASP A 20 -3.38 7.35 -11.43
C ASP A 20 -4.39 6.55 -10.58
N PRO A 21 -5.65 6.98 -10.45
CA PRO A 21 -6.66 6.22 -9.71
C PRO A 21 -6.90 4.81 -10.23
N ALA A 22 -6.62 4.54 -11.51
CA ALA A 22 -6.75 3.20 -12.09
C ALA A 22 -5.58 2.28 -11.76
N GLN A 23 -4.48 2.79 -11.17
CA GLN A 23 -3.24 2.02 -10.98
C GLN A 23 -2.62 2.13 -9.58
N ARG A 24 -3.03 3.11 -8.78
CA ARG A 24 -2.39 3.44 -7.50
C ARG A 24 -2.48 2.36 -6.43
N LEU A 25 -3.43 1.42 -6.57
CA LEU A 25 -3.57 0.24 -5.73
C LEU A 25 -3.64 -1.00 -6.62
N ARG A 26 -3.43 -2.19 -6.05
CA ARG A 26 -3.59 -3.46 -6.79
C ARG A 26 -5.02 -3.66 -7.30
N THR A 27 -5.97 -3.30 -6.45
CA THR A 27 -7.41 -3.43 -6.71
C THR A 27 -8.06 -2.07 -6.63
N VAL A 28 -8.85 -1.75 -7.65
CA VAL A 28 -9.58 -0.49 -7.76
C VAL A 28 -11.07 -0.78 -7.80
N TYR A 29 -11.86 0.17 -7.31
CA TYR A 29 -13.29 -0.01 -7.14
C TYR A 29 -14.04 0.93 -8.07
N VAL A 30 -14.95 0.36 -8.84
CA VAL A 30 -15.89 1.11 -9.69
C VAL A 30 -17.32 0.74 -9.31
N PRO A 31 -18.32 1.62 -9.48
CA PRO A 31 -19.70 1.27 -9.20
C PRO A 31 -20.16 0.09 -10.08
N LEU A 32 -20.71 -0.96 -9.49
CA LEU A 32 -21.20 -2.13 -10.24
C LEU A 32 -22.27 -1.72 -11.25
N ARG A 33 -23.17 -0.80 -10.86
CA ARG A 33 -24.17 -0.20 -11.75
C ARG A 33 -23.58 0.43 -13.01
N TRP A 34 -22.41 1.05 -12.89
CA TRP A 34 -21.73 1.69 -14.02
C TRP A 34 -21.14 0.61 -14.92
N LEU A 35 -20.43 -0.35 -14.33
CA LEU A 35 -19.79 -1.44 -15.06
C LEU A 35 -20.81 -2.23 -15.91
N VAL A 36 -21.93 -2.63 -15.30
CA VAL A 36 -22.99 -3.38 -15.99
C VAL A 36 -23.67 -2.55 -17.08
N ARG A 37 -23.83 -1.23 -16.88
CA ARG A 37 -24.44 -0.35 -17.88
C ARG A 37 -23.55 -0.17 -19.12
N GLU A 38 -22.25 0.03 -18.91
CA GLU A 38 -21.32 0.30 -20.02
C GLU A 38 -20.87 -0.98 -20.74
N TYR A 39 -20.76 -2.11 -20.03
CA TYR A 39 -20.16 -3.35 -20.56
C TYR A 39 -21.08 -4.58 -20.50
N GLY A 40 -22.31 -4.44 -20.00
CA GLY A 40 -23.26 -5.53 -19.88
C GLY A 40 -23.04 -6.42 -18.64
N GLN A 41 -23.92 -7.40 -18.45
CA GLN A 41 -23.87 -8.32 -17.31
C GLN A 41 -22.63 -9.22 -17.29
N GLU A 42 -22.08 -9.56 -18.45
CA GLU A 42 -20.88 -10.42 -18.59
C GLU A 42 -19.63 -9.77 -17.98
N ALA A 43 -19.61 -8.44 -17.83
CA ALA A 43 -18.52 -7.75 -17.15
C ALA A 43 -18.38 -8.15 -15.67
N SER A 44 -19.43 -8.74 -15.08
CA SER A 44 -19.38 -9.29 -13.72
C SER A 44 -18.41 -10.46 -13.57
N GLU A 45 -18.09 -11.18 -14.65
CA GLU A 45 -17.10 -12.29 -14.62
C GLU A 45 -15.67 -11.80 -14.38
N ARG A 46 -15.40 -10.51 -14.64
CA ARG A 46 -14.09 -9.86 -14.44
C ARG A 46 -13.96 -9.20 -13.07
N VAL A 47 -15.02 -9.25 -12.27
CA VAL A 47 -15.03 -8.70 -10.91
C VAL A 47 -14.40 -9.71 -9.96
N GLN A 48 -13.35 -9.29 -9.26
CA GLN A 48 -12.67 -10.15 -8.28
C GLN A 48 -13.57 -10.44 -7.07
N HIS A 49 -14.21 -9.40 -6.57
CA HIS A 49 -15.18 -9.43 -5.47
C HIS A 49 -16.03 -8.16 -5.47
N LEU A 50 -17.13 -8.21 -4.72
CA LEU A 50 -17.98 -7.04 -4.48
C LEU A 50 -17.67 -6.43 -3.12
N ARG A 51 -17.65 -5.11 -3.04
CA ARG A 51 -17.57 -4.34 -1.79
C ARG A 51 -18.84 -3.52 -1.64
N GLY A 52 -19.50 -3.60 -0.49
CA GLY A 52 -20.73 -2.84 -0.24
C GLY A 52 -21.39 -3.24 1.07
N ASN A 53 -22.44 -2.51 1.44
CA ASN A 53 -23.14 -2.77 2.68
C ASN A 53 -24.07 -3.99 2.51
N VAL A 54 -23.84 -5.04 3.29
CA VAL A 54 -24.54 -6.35 3.21
C VAL A 54 -26.03 -6.24 3.62
N SER A 55 -26.51 -5.04 3.96
CA SER A 55 -27.88 -4.80 4.44
C SER A 55 -28.93 -4.57 3.35
N ALA A 56 -28.59 -4.64 2.06
CA ALA A 56 -29.52 -4.38 0.97
C ALA A 56 -29.51 -5.53 -0.02
N ASP A 57 -30.71 -6.02 -0.33
CA ASP A 57 -31.12 -6.78 -1.52
C ASP A 57 -29.97 -7.43 -2.33
N PRO A 58 -29.88 -8.78 -2.41
CA PRO A 58 -28.85 -9.46 -3.20
C PRO A 58 -28.86 -9.10 -4.69
N TYR A 59 -29.89 -8.40 -5.19
CA TYR A 59 -29.96 -7.85 -6.55
C TYR A 59 -29.61 -6.36 -6.67
N SER A 60 -29.22 -5.70 -5.57
CA SER A 60 -28.81 -4.29 -5.62
C SER A 60 -27.54 -4.10 -6.46
N LEU A 61 -27.48 -3.02 -7.24
CA LEU A 61 -26.28 -2.59 -7.97
C LEU A 61 -25.53 -1.46 -7.23
N ASP A 62 -25.83 -1.25 -5.95
CA ASP A 62 -25.14 -0.29 -5.09
C ASP A 62 -23.77 -0.79 -4.59
N TYR A 63 -23.38 -2.01 -4.96
CA TYR A 63 -22.04 -2.53 -4.74
C TYR A 63 -20.98 -1.82 -5.60
N GLU A 64 -19.76 -1.87 -5.11
CA GLU A 64 -18.55 -1.55 -5.86
C GLU A 64 -17.92 -2.85 -6.37
N ALA A 65 -17.61 -2.87 -7.65
CA ALA A 65 -16.92 -3.95 -8.32
C ALA A 65 -15.40 -3.76 -8.17
N ALA A 66 -14.74 -4.77 -7.59
CA ALA A 66 -13.29 -4.82 -7.50
C ALA A 66 -12.68 -5.29 -8.83
N LEU A 67 -11.88 -4.42 -9.44
CA LEU A 67 -11.17 -4.69 -10.70
C LEU A 67 -9.66 -4.65 -10.47
N HIS A 68 -8.91 -5.40 -11.29
CA HIS A 68 -7.45 -5.29 -11.30
C HIS A 68 -7.03 -3.88 -11.75
N ALA A 69 -5.96 -3.35 -11.16
CA ALA A 69 -5.35 -2.12 -11.64
C ALA A 69 -5.01 -2.21 -13.13
N GLY A 70 -5.30 -1.14 -13.86
CA GLY A 70 -5.07 -1.06 -15.31
C GLY A 70 -6.04 -1.87 -16.17
N ALA A 71 -7.03 -2.58 -15.59
CA ALA A 71 -8.10 -3.18 -16.38
C ALA A 71 -8.77 -2.12 -17.27
N SER A 72 -9.15 -2.50 -18.50
CA SER A 72 -9.64 -1.54 -19.50
C SER A 72 -10.88 -0.77 -19.02
N GLU A 73 -11.75 -1.42 -18.25
CA GLU A 73 -12.91 -0.80 -17.62
C GLU A 73 -12.51 0.18 -16.51
N ALA A 74 -11.54 -0.18 -15.67
CA ALA A 74 -11.03 0.73 -14.65
C ALA A 74 -10.38 1.97 -15.27
N VAL A 75 -9.56 1.78 -16.32
CA VAL A 75 -8.94 2.89 -17.08
C VAL A 75 -10.01 3.76 -17.72
N ALA A 76 -11.08 3.18 -18.26
CA ALA A 76 -12.20 3.93 -18.82
C ALA A 76 -12.94 4.75 -17.76
N PHE A 77 -13.23 4.14 -16.60
CA PHE A 77 -13.93 4.80 -15.49
C PHE A 77 -13.14 6.00 -14.95
N PHE A 78 -11.85 5.83 -14.73
CA PHE A 78 -10.99 6.85 -14.14
C PHE A 78 -10.32 7.77 -15.17
N ARG A 79 -10.74 7.72 -16.44
CA ARG A 79 -10.13 8.52 -17.52
C ARG A 79 -10.08 10.01 -17.18
N GLU A 80 -11.20 10.54 -16.71
CA GLU A 80 -11.37 11.97 -16.38
C GLU A 80 -11.06 12.27 -14.90
N ALA A 81 -10.66 11.27 -14.12
CA ALA A 81 -10.34 11.46 -12.71
C ALA A 81 -9.02 12.23 -12.56
N PRO A 82 -8.93 13.16 -11.58
CA PRO A 82 -7.75 13.99 -11.41
C PRO A 82 -6.53 13.15 -11.06
N ARG A 83 -5.40 13.42 -11.74
CA ARG A 83 -4.10 12.79 -11.51
C ARG A 83 -3.35 13.49 -10.37
N GLN A 84 -3.86 13.30 -9.16
CA GLN A 84 -3.40 13.98 -7.95
C GLN A 84 -3.06 12.99 -6.84
N PRO A 85 -2.23 13.38 -5.85
CA PRO A 85 -1.87 12.50 -4.76
C PRO A 85 -3.11 12.02 -3.99
N PRO A 86 -3.15 10.75 -3.54
CA PRO A 86 -4.26 10.23 -2.73
C PRO A 86 -4.40 10.95 -1.38
N TYR A 87 -3.27 11.35 -0.80
CA TYR A 87 -3.19 12.18 0.40
C TYR A 87 -2.11 13.24 0.18
N PRO A 88 -2.25 14.46 0.73
CA PRO A 88 -1.21 15.47 0.63
C PRO A 88 0.16 14.92 1.08
N PRO A 89 1.27 15.24 0.36
CA PRO A 89 2.60 14.90 0.83
C PRO A 89 2.88 15.49 2.22
N VAL A 90 3.67 14.78 3.00
CA VAL A 90 3.98 15.15 4.38
C VAL A 90 4.94 16.35 4.39
N PRO A 91 4.62 17.44 5.10
CA PRO A 91 5.56 18.53 5.30
C PRO A 91 6.84 18.02 5.99
N PRO A 92 8.04 18.51 5.63
CA PRO A 92 9.29 18.04 6.25
C PRO A 92 9.32 18.16 7.78
N ALA A 93 8.69 19.19 8.35
CA ALA A 93 8.59 19.37 9.79
C ALA A 93 7.75 18.28 10.46
N ASP A 94 6.63 17.89 9.84
CA ASP A 94 5.75 16.84 10.35
C ASP A 94 6.42 15.46 10.24
N LEU A 95 7.19 15.22 9.17
CA LEU A 95 7.99 14.00 9.04
C LEU A 95 9.03 13.90 10.17
N LEU A 96 9.75 14.99 10.45
CA LEU A 96 10.71 15.04 11.56
C LEU A 96 10.04 14.82 12.91
N ALA A 97 8.84 15.37 13.12
CA ALA A 97 8.07 15.14 14.34
C ALA A 97 7.65 13.66 14.48
N SER A 98 7.22 13.02 13.38
CA SER A 98 6.93 11.60 13.37
C SER A 98 8.19 10.75 13.64
N GLU A 99 9.33 11.05 13.02
CA GLU A 99 10.61 10.37 13.28
C GLU A 99 11.07 10.51 14.74
N ALA A 100 10.89 11.69 15.33
CA ALA A 100 11.18 11.93 16.74
C ALA A 100 10.25 11.11 17.66
N ARG A 101 8.97 11.00 17.31
CA ARG A 101 7.98 10.22 18.05
C ARG A 101 8.29 8.72 18.02
N ILE A 102 8.64 8.16 16.86
CA ILE A 102 9.02 6.73 16.72
C ILE A 102 10.45 6.44 17.21
N GLY A 103 11.26 7.48 17.48
CA GLY A 103 12.63 7.35 18.00
C GLY A 103 13.65 6.85 16.98
N CYS A 104 13.35 6.92 15.68
CA CYS A 104 14.26 6.52 14.62
C CYS A 104 14.05 7.33 13.33
N ARG A 105 15.13 7.50 12.57
CA ARG A 105 15.08 8.13 11.23
C ARG A 105 14.70 7.09 10.19
N LEU A 106 13.82 7.44 9.27
CA LEU A 106 13.45 6.57 8.16
C LEU A 106 14.53 6.54 7.07
N PRO A 107 14.55 5.48 6.24
CA PRO A 107 15.40 5.44 5.05
C PRO A 107 15.09 6.61 4.12
N GLU A 108 16.12 7.17 3.49
CA GLU A 108 15.95 8.37 2.65
C GLU A 108 14.92 8.17 1.54
N LEU A 109 14.88 6.99 0.90
CA LEU A 109 13.88 6.68 -0.12
C LEU A 109 12.45 6.72 0.45
N LEU A 110 12.21 6.22 1.67
CA LEU A 110 10.89 6.27 2.31
C LEU A 110 10.51 7.69 2.73
N ARG A 111 11.48 8.50 3.18
CA ARG A 111 11.25 9.92 3.46
C ARG A 111 10.73 10.64 2.21
N ARG A 112 11.40 10.43 1.08
CA ARG A 112 11.01 10.99 -0.23
C ARG A 112 9.62 10.53 -0.69
N VAL A 113 9.28 9.25 -0.47
CA VAL A 113 7.93 8.73 -0.71
C VAL A 113 6.88 9.57 0.05
N TYR A 114 7.10 9.82 1.34
CA TYR A 114 6.15 10.60 2.14
C TYR A 114 6.13 12.10 1.78
N THR A 115 7.29 12.72 1.52
CA THR A 115 7.39 14.18 1.32
C THR A 115 7.17 14.62 -0.12
N GLU A 116 7.37 13.75 -1.10
CA GLU A 116 7.31 14.10 -2.52
C GLU A 116 6.19 13.41 -3.32
N ILE A 117 5.53 12.39 -2.75
CA ILE A 117 4.47 11.64 -3.43
C ILE A 117 3.15 11.79 -2.68
N ALA A 118 3.00 11.17 -1.52
CA ALA A 118 1.80 11.27 -0.70
C ALA A 118 2.03 10.69 0.70
N ASN A 119 1.18 11.08 1.64
CA ASN A 119 1.10 10.48 2.97
C ASN A 119 0.35 9.12 2.94
N GLY A 120 0.87 8.17 2.15
CA GLY A 120 0.27 6.85 1.94
C GLY A 120 -0.88 6.84 0.92
N GLY A 121 -1.62 5.72 0.86
CA GLY A 121 -2.83 5.56 0.05
C GLY A 121 -2.57 5.11 -1.40
N PHE A 122 -1.35 4.66 -1.66
CA PHE A 122 -0.93 4.04 -2.91
C PHE A 122 0.14 2.98 -2.59
N GLY A 123 0.39 2.04 -3.49
CA GLY A 123 1.41 1.01 -3.29
C GLY A 123 0.83 -0.40 -3.38
N PRO A 124 1.63 -1.41 -3.04
CA PRO A 124 1.19 -2.80 -2.96
C PRO A 124 -0.03 -2.98 -2.06
N ASP A 125 -0.83 -4.00 -2.38
CA ASP A 125 -1.99 -4.45 -1.61
C ASP A 125 -2.95 -3.31 -1.27
N TYR A 126 -3.08 -2.96 0.01
CA TYR A 126 -3.98 -1.91 0.50
C TYR A 126 -3.31 -0.52 0.58
N GLY A 127 -2.11 -0.41 0.03
CA GLY A 127 -1.34 0.82 -0.05
C GLY A 127 -0.44 1.05 1.17
N ILE A 128 0.57 1.88 0.93
CA ILE A 128 1.47 2.42 1.95
C ILE A 128 0.64 3.16 2.99
N LEU A 129 0.89 2.85 4.25
CA LEU A 129 0.27 3.52 5.39
C LEU A 129 0.82 4.95 5.52
N GLY A 130 -0.05 5.88 5.88
CA GLY A 130 0.36 7.24 6.23
C GLY A 130 1.24 7.23 7.48
N ILE A 131 2.13 8.21 7.62
CA ILE A 131 2.99 8.36 8.80
C ILE A 131 2.49 9.41 9.79
N THR A 132 1.55 10.25 9.37
CA THR A 132 0.89 11.24 10.23
C THR A 132 -0.61 10.95 10.31
N PRO A 133 -1.33 11.50 11.32
CA PRO A 133 -2.75 11.21 11.52
C PRO A 133 -3.67 11.56 10.34
N THR A 134 -3.24 12.46 9.44
CA THR A 134 -3.98 12.91 8.26
C THR A 134 -3.72 12.06 7.01
N GLY A 135 -2.87 11.04 7.12
CA GLY A 135 -2.53 10.15 6.03
C GLY A 135 -3.46 8.95 5.89
N HIS A 136 -3.05 8.05 5.00
CA HIS A 136 -3.75 6.79 4.79
C HIS A 136 -3.75 5.92 6.05
N ARG A 137 -4.88 5.26 6.29
CA ARG A 137 -5.10 4.38 7.43
C ARG A 137 -5.67 3.08 6.93
N GLU A 138 -5.09 1.98 7.38
CA GLU A 138 -5.56 0.64 7.08
C GLU A 138 -5.03 -0.33 8.14
N GLY A 139 -5.71 -1.45 8.38
CA GLY A 139 -5.20 -2.50 9.28
C GLY A 139 -4.89 -1.96 10.68
N GLY A 140 -5.82 -1.23 11.28
CA GLY A 140 -5.65 -0.72 12.65
C GLY A 140 -4.99 0.66 12.78
N GLY A 141 -4.47 1.28 11.71
CA GLY A 141 -4.07 2.70 11.79
C GLY A 141 -3.11 3.19 10.72
N THR A 142 -2.36 4.23 11.11
CA THR A 142 -1.20 4.77 10.38
C THR A 142 0.06 3.93 10.68
N ALA A 143 1.11 4.07 9.87
CA ALA A 143 2.39 3.42 10.09
C ALA A 143 2.96 3.70 11.49
N ALA A 144 2.87 4.95 11.96
CA ALA A 144 3.36 5.32 13.29
C ALA A 144 2.55 4.65 14.42
N GLU A 145 1.24 4.54 14.27
CA GLU A 145 0.38 3.86 15.27
C GLU A 145 0.64 2.36 15.30
N VAL A 146 0.77 1.71 14.13
CA VAL A 146 1.12 0.29 14.04
C VAL A 146 2.51 0.05 14.64
N TYR A 147 3.47 0.95 14.37
CA TYR A 147 4.82 0.85 14.94
C TYR A 147 4.79 0.84 16.47
N GLU A 148 3.98 1.70 17.08
CA GLU A 148 3.81 1.82 18.52
C GLU A 148 3.01 0.67 19.14
N ALA A 149 2.03 0.13 18.40
CA ALA A 149 1.21 -0.99 18.85
C ALA A 149 2.01 -2.30 18.97
N PHE A 150 3.02 -2.50 18.13
CA PHE A 150 3.83 -3.73 18.09
C PHE A 150 5.33 -3.48 18.37
N PRO A 151 5.72 -2.95 19.55
CA PRO A 151 7.07 -2.44 19.77
C PRO A 151 8.17 -3.51 19.66
N ALA A 152 7.89 -4.77 20.01
CA ALA A 152 8.86 -5.86 19.87
C ALA A 152 9.13 -6.19 18.39
N VAL A 153 8.06 -6.30 17.59
CA VAL A 153 8.14 -6.54 16.14
C VAL A 153 8.82 -5.35 15.45
N SER A 154 8.40 -4.14 15.77
CA SER A 154 8.94 -2.88 15.25
C SER A 154 10.44 -2.73 15.48
N ARG A 155 10.92 -3.07 16.69
CA ARG A 155 12.37 -3.06 17.00
C ARG A 155 13.13 -4.16 16.28
N ARG A 156 12.51 -5.33 16.07
CA ARG A 156 13.18 -6.52 15.56
C ARG A 156 13.23 -6.58 14.03
N LEU A 157 12.13 -6.25 13.38
CA LEU A 157 11.91 -6.38 11.93
C LEU A 157 11.99 -5.03 11.22
N GLY A 158 11.45 -3.97 11.81
CA GLY A 158 11.57 -2.61 11.28
C GLY A 158 10.26 -1.83 11.29
N PHE A 159 10.14 -0.87 10.37
CA PHE A 159 9.01 0.05 10.32
C PHE A 159 7.87 -0.50 9.46
N PRO A 160 6.61 -0.55 9.93
CA PRO A 160 5.49 -1.00 9.13
C PRO A 160 5.20 0.02 8.01
N VAL A 161 5.21 -0.44 6.77
CA VAL A 161 5.06 0.43 5.59
C VAL A 161 3.72 0.24 4.87
N ALA A 162 3.15 -0.96 4.86
CA ALA A 162 1.87 -1.24 4.20
C ALA A 162 1.12 -2.37 4.91
N TYR A 163 -0.21 -2.37 4.78
CA TYR A 163 -1.05 -3.48 5.21
C TYR A 163 -1.28 -4.45 4.04
N GLY A 164 -1.03 -5.74 4.28
CA GLY A 164 -1.19 -6.82 3.29
C GLY A 164 -2.59 -7.44 3.26
N GLY A 165 -3.49 -7.07 4.17
CA GLY A 165 -4.75 -7.80 4.39
C GLY A 165 -4.60 -8.90 5.44
N CYS A 166 -5.71 -9.40 5.98
CA CYS A 166 -5.72 -10.56 6.89
C CYS A 166 -4.68 -10.53 8.03
N GLN A 167 -4.44 -9.35 8.65
CA GLN A 167 -3.44 -9.14 9.71
C GLN A 167 -1.98 -9.31 9.27
N LEU A 168 -1.71 -9.20 7.97
CA LEU A 168 -0.37 -9.18 7.40
C LEU A 168 0.14 -7.74 7.30
N TYR A 169 1.40 -7.50 7.66
CA TYR A 169 2.07 -6.21 7.50
C TYR A 169 3.37 -6.34 6.73
N TRP A 170 3.60 -5.41 5.82
CA TRP A 170 4.91 -5.16 5.26
C TRP A 170 5.73 -4.31 6.20
N LEU A 171 6.94 -4.75 6.53
CA LEU A 171 7.88 -4.00 7.35
C LEU A 171 9.18 -3.76 6.61
N VAL A 172 9.69 -2.53 6.67
CA VAL A 172 10.98 -2.14 6.11
C VAL A 172 12.05 -2.10 7.20
N SER A 173 13.16 -2.80 6.98
CA SER A 173 14.27 -2.77 7.91
C SER A 173 14.94 -1.39 7.93
N LEU A 174 15.10 -0.82 9.12
CA LEU A 174 15.73 0.50 9.31
C LEU A 174 17.26 0.44 9.45
N THR A 175 17.82 -0.75 9.67
CA THR A 175 19.23 -0.93 10.08
C THR A 175 20.04 -1.72 9.07
N LYS A 176 19.41 -2.56 8.25
CA LYS A 176 20.09 -3.36 7.23
C LYS A 176 20.37 -2.52 5.99
N GLN A 177 21.49 -2.82 5.34
CA GLN A 177 21.81 -2.27 4.02
C GLN A 177 20.65 -2.53 3.05
N ASP A 178 20.36 -1.53 2.21
CA ASP A 178 19.29 -1.54 1.21
C ASP A 178 17.85 -1.63 1.73
N ASN A 179 17.66 -1.62 3.06
CA ASN A 179 16.36 -1.58 3.72
C ASN A 179 15.42 -2.68 3.18
N PRO A 180 15.77 -3.98 3.35
CA PRO A 180 14.92 -5.08 2.92
C PRO A 180 13.53 -4.97 3.53
N VAL A 181 12.53 -5.40 2.76
CA VAL A 181 11.12 -5.37 3.13
C VAL A 181 10.65 -6.80 3.35
N CYS A 182 9.94 -7.07 4.44
CA CYS A 182 9.38 -8.39 4.72
C CYS A 182 7.87 -8.33 4.93
N LEU A 183 7.15 -9.35 4.47
CA LEU A 183 5.78 -9.57 4.91
C LEU A 183 5.82 -10.38 6.20
N TRP A 184 5.14 -9.88 7.22
CA TRP A 184 4.99 -10.54 8.51
C TRP A 184 3.52 -10.80 8.83
N ASP A 185 3.24 -11.99 9.34
CA ASP A 185 1.90 -12.46 9.71
C ASP A 185 1.68 -12.34 11.23
N GLU A 186 0.84 -11.39 11.63
CA GLU A 186 0.44 -11.21 13.03
C GLU A 186 -0.42 -12.38 13.52
N ALA A 187 -1.33 -12.88 12.68
CA ALA A 187 -2.29 -13.93 13.05
C ALA A 187 -1.60 -15.29 13.22
N GLY A 188 -0.65 -15.56 12.33
CA GLY A 188 0.13 -16.81 12.29
C GLY A 188 1.28 -16.86 13.28
N TRP A 189 1.61 -15.74 13.94
CA TRP A 189 2.68 -15.68 14.92
C TRP A 189 2.16 -15.66 16.36
N ASN A 190 2.89 -16.36 17.24
CA ASN A 190 2.70 -16.26 18.67
C ASN A 190 4.05 -16.04 19.38
N GLU A 191 4.06 -15.15 20.36
CA GLU A 191 5.29 -14.83 21.10
C GLU A 191 5.77 -15.97 22.01
N TRP A 192 4.86 -16.86 22.38
CA TRP A 192 5.10 -17.92 23.36
C TRP A 192 5.71 -19.18 22.76
N GLU A 193 5.49 -19.45 21.46
CA GLU A 193 5.95 -20.68 20.81
C GLU A 193 7.05 -20.41 19.78
N HIS A 194 7.13 -19.19 19.23
CA HIS A 194 8.05 -18.89 18.13
C HIS A 194 8.76 -17.52 18.24
N PRO A 195 10.02 -17.43 17.77
CA PRO A 195 10.68 -16.13 17.59
C PRO A 195 9.92 -15.27 16.57
N ILE A 196 10.02 -13.94 16.68
CA ILE A 196 9.30 -12.97 15.82
C ILE A 196 9.51 -13.24 14.31
N GLU A 197 10.72 -13.65 13.96
CA GLU A 197 11.15 -13.93 12.59
C GLU A 197 10.43 -15.13 11.96
N ALA A 198 9.87 -16.02 12.78
CA ALA A 198 9.08 -17.15 12.27
C ALA A 198 7.78 -16.71 11.60
N GLY A 199 7.26 -15.51 11.94
CA GLY A 199 6.10 -14.93 11.26
C GLY A 199 6.42 -14.29 9.90
N ILE A 200 7.67 -14.29 9.45
CA ILE A 200 8.04 -13.75 8.14
C ILE A 200 7.63 -14.75 7.06
N LEU A 201 6.69 -14.33 6.21
CA LEU A 201 6.20 -15.15 5.09
C LEU A 201 7.08 -15.00 3.84
N LEU A 202 7.59 -13.79 3.60
CA LEU A 202 8.53 -13.54 2.51
C LEU A 202 9.38 -12.30 2.75
N THR A 203 10.44 -12.16 1.95
CA THR A 203 11.35 -11.01 1.99
C THR A 203 11.72 -10.54 0.59
N VAL A 204 11.63 -9.23 0.36
CA VAL A 204 12.20 -8.52 -0.79
C VAL A 204 13.52 -7.88 -0.36
N PRO A 205 14.61 -8.05 -1.12
CA PRO A 205 15.96 -7.70 -0.65
C PRO A 205 16.18 -6.19 -0.52
N SER A 206 15.33 -5.34 -1.11
CA SER A 206 15.43 -3.88 -0.96
C SER A 206 14.09 -3.15 -1.04
N LEU A 207 13.99 -2.01 -0.33
CA LEU A 207 12.86 -1.09 -0.44
C LEU A 207 12.69 -0.55 -1.87
N ALA A 208 13.81 -0.30 -2.56
CA ALA A 208 13.79 0.21 -3.92
C ALA A 208 13.17 -0.80 -4.90
N GLU A 209 13.55 -2.07 -4.80
CA GLU A 209 12.99 -3.16 -5.62
C GLU A 209 11.52 -3.39 -5.31
N TRP A 210 11.14 -3.38 -4.02
CA TRP A 210 9.73 -3.51 -3.62
C TRP A 210 8.84 -2.39 -4.22
N LEU A 211 9.31 -1.14 -4.19
CA LEU A 211 8.61 -0.02 -4.83
C LEU A 211 8.63 -0.10 -6.36
N GLN A 212 9.73 -0.57 -6.94
CA GLN A 212 9.88 -0.69 -8.40
C GLN A 212 8.99 -1.79 -8.96
N ASP A 213 8.90 -2.95 -8.32
CA ASP A 213 8.01 -4.03 -8.71
C ASP A 213 6.57 -3.55 -8.79
N TRP A 214 6.12 -2.85 -7.75
CA TRP A 214 4.80 -2.22 -7.75
C TRP A 214 4.66 -1.19 -8.87
N ALA A 215 5.64 -0.31 -9.05
CA ALA A 215 5.61 0.73 -10.08
C ALA A 215 5.49 0.14 -11.49
N ASP A 216 6.16 -0.98 -11.73
CA ASP A 216 6.11 -1.76 -12.97
C ASP A 216 4.83 -2.61 -13.12
N GLY A 217 4.00 -2.68 -12.08
CA GLY A 217 2.76 -3.48 -12.06
C GLY A 217 3.00 -4.97 -11.87
N ARG A 218 4.15 -5.35 -11.31
CA ARG A 218 4.40 -6.71 -10.83
C ARG A 218 3.81 -6.85 -9.42
N ASP A 219 3.24 -8.01 -9.16
CA ASP A 219 2.90 -8.42 -7.81
C ASP A 219 4.19 -8.97 -7.17
N SER A 220 4.61 -8.41 -6.04
CA SER A 220 5.77 -8.90 -5.26
C SER A 220 5.42 -10.15 -4.42
N TRP A 221 4.61 -11.05 -4.99
CA TRP A 221 3.99 -12.22 -4.37
C TRP A 221 3.96 -13.42 -5.31
#